data_AF-Q1H4B2-F1
#
_entry.id   AF-Q1H4B2-F1
#
_cell.length_a   1.000
_cell.length_b   1.000
_cell.length_c   1.000
_cell.angle_alpha   90.00
_cell.angle_beta   90.00
_cell.angle_gamma   90.00
#
_symmetry.space_group_name_H-M   'P 1'
#
loop_
_entity.id
_entity.type
_entity.pdbx_description
1 polymer ?
#
loop_
_entity_poly.entity_id
_entity_poly.type
_entity_poly.pdbx_seq_one_letter_code
_entity_poly.pdbx_strand_id
1 'polypeptide(L)'
;MSDLDHVFSANGPLAETIPGYRSRVQQQEMAQAIAEAIKHNRQLVAEAGTGTGKTFAYLVPALLSGGKVIISTGTKTLQDQLFNLPAQ
;
A
#
# COMPACT_ATOMS: atom_id res chain seq x y z
N MET A 1 -11.43 -13.59 6.30
CA MET A 1 -10.16 -12.90 5.98
C MET A 1 -10.53 -11.54 5.45
N SER A 2 -9.88 -10.46 5.90
CA SER A 2 -10.12 -9.16 5.29
C SER A 2 -9.60 -9.16 3.85
N ASP A 3 -10.17 -8.34 2.97
CA ASP A 3 -9.69 -8.20 1.58
C ASP A 3 -8.20 -7.84 1.55
N LEU A 4 -7.72 -7.08 2.54
CA LEU A 4 -6.31 -6.73 2.69
C LEU A 4 -5.42 -7.93 3.01
N ASP A 5 -5.83 -8.80 3.94
CA ASP A 5 -5.03 -9.99 4.29
C ASP A 5 -4.82 -10.90 3.08
N HIS A 6 -5.85 -11.01 2.23
CA HIS A 6 -5.75 -11.77 0.99
C HIS A 6 -4.79 -11.10 0.00
N VAL A 7 -4.93 -9.78 -0.22
CA VAL A 7 -4.10 -9.01 -1.16
C VAL A 7 -2.60 -9.10 -0.84
N PHE A 8 -2.23 -9.04 0.45
CA PHE A 8 -0.83 -9.11 0.91
C PHE A 8 -0.34 -10.52 1.29
N SER A 9 -1.17 -11.55 1.08
CA SER A 9 -0.77 -12.92 1.37
C SER A 9 0.29 -13.43 0.39
N ALA A 10 1.02 -14.48 0.77
CA ALA A 10 2.04 -15.10 -0.07
C ALA A 10 1.49 -15.68 -1.39
N ASN A 11 0.19 -15.92 -1.47
CA ASN A 11 -0.52 -16.43 -2.65
C ASN A 11 -1.61 -15.46 -3.12
N GLY A 12 -1.49 -14.17 -2.76
CA GLY A 12 -2.48 -13.16 -3.08
C GLY A 12 -2.23 -12.50 -4.44
N PRO A 13 -3.15 -11.63 -4.89
CA PRO A 13 -3.04 -10.88 -6.15
C PRO A 13 -1.68 -10.19 -6.37
N LEU A 14 -1.06 -9.64 -5.32
CA LEU A 14 0.27 -9.03 -5.44
C LEU A 14 1.36 -10.06 -5.71
N ALA A 15 1.27 -11.25 -5.11
CA ALA A 15 2.23 -12.33 -5.32
C ALA A 15 2.13 -12.91 -6.74
N GLU A 16 0.92 -12.96 -7.29
CA GLU A 16 0.66 -13.48 -8.64
C GLU A 16 1.14 -12.53 -9.74
N THR A 17 1.10 -11.21 -9.49
CA THR A 17 1.32 -10.19 -10.53
C THR A 17 2.68 -9.50 -10.45
N ILE A 18 3.33 -9.48 -9.29
CA ILE A 18 4.59 -8.75 -9.09
C ILE A 18 5.74 -9.75 -8.94
N PRO A 19 6.64 -9.84 -9.93
CA PRO A 19 7.83 -10.67 -9.85
C PRO A 19 8.66 -10.35 -8.60
N GLY A 20 9.05 -11.39 -7.86
CA GLY A 20 9.86 -11.23 -6.65
C GLY A 20 9.11 -10.64 -5.44
N TYR A 21 7.78 -10.52 -5.51
CA TYR A 21 6.98 -10.18 -4.33
C TYR A 21 7.23 -11.16 -3.19
N ARG A 22 7.32 -10.62 -1.97
CA ARG A 22 7.35 -11.38 -0.73
C ARG A 22 6.45 -10.68 0.26
N SER A 23 5.59 -11.45 0.90
CA SER A 23 4.76 -10.97 2.00
C SER A 23 5.66 -10.48 3.15
N ARG A 24 5.31 -9.32 3.72
CA ARG A 24 6.04 -8.68 4.81
C ARG A 24 5.03 -8.23 5.86
N VAL A 25 5.20 -8.67 7.09
CA VAL A 25 4.28 -8.35 8.20
C VAL A 25 4.13 -6.84 8.37
N GLN A 26 5.24 -6.08 8.34
CA GLN A 26 5.20 -4.62 8.50
C GLN A 26 4.42 -3.91 7.38
N GLN A 27 4.42 -4.47 6.16
CA GLN A 27 3.63 -3.93 5.04
C GLN A 27 2.14 -4.11 5.30
N GLN A 28 1.76 -5.30 5.78
CA GLN A 28 0.38 -5.66 6.09
C GLN A 28 -0.15 -4.85 7.28
N GLU A 29 0.64 -4.71 8.35
CA GLU A 29 0.30 -3.90 9.52
C GLU A 29 0.07 -2.43 9.15
N MET A 30 0.96 -1.85 8.32
CA MET A 30 0.79 -0.49 7.82
C MET A 30 -0.47 -0.34 6.97
N ALA A 31 -0.75 -1.31 6.09
CA ALA A 31 -1.95 -1.28 5.25
C ALA A 31 -3.24 -1.37 6.08
N GLN A 32 -3.27 -2.23 7.09
CA GLN A 32 -4.40 -2.36 8.02
C GLN A 32 -4.61 -1.06 8.82
N ALA A 33 -3.53 -0.48 9.36
CA ALA A 33 -3.60 0.79 10.10
C ALA A 33 -4.16 1.93 9.22
N ILE A 34 -3.73 2.01 7.96
CA ILE A 34 -4.23 3.00 7.00
C ILE A 34 -5.70 2.75 6.68
N ALA A 35 -6.10 1.50 6.45
CA ALA A 35 -7.49 1.15 6.15
C ALA A 35 -8.44 1.54 7.30
N GLU A 36 -8.05 1.24 8.54
CA GLU A 36 -8.82 1.63 9.72
C GLU A 36 -8.87 3.16 9.90
N ALA A 37 -7.77 3.87 9.62
CA ALA A 37 -7.74 5.32 9.65
C ALA A 37 -8.69 5.94 8.60
N ILE A 38 -8.71 5.40 7.37
CA ILE A 38 -9.64 5.82 6.31
C ILE A 38 -11.09 5.55 6.74
N LYS A 39 -11.40 4.32 7.16
CA LYS A 39 -12.74 3.87 7.57
C LYS A 39 -13.31 4.70 8.71
N HIS A 40 -12.47 5.09 9.66
CA HIS A 40 -12.88 5.87 10.83
C HIS A 40 -12.63 7.38 10.70
N ASN A 41 -12.21 7.85 9.51
CA ASN A 41 -11.89 9.25 9.24
C ASN A 41 -10.93 9.86 10.28
N ARG A 42 -9.83 9.16 10.56
CA ARG A 42 -8.81 9.53 11.55
C ARG A 42 -7.49 9.88 10.88
N GLN A 43 -6.67 10.65 11.59
CA GLN A 43 -5.28 10.90 11.22
C GLN A 43 -4.39 9.75 11.70
N LEU A 44 -3.45 9.35 10.85
CA LEU A 44 -2.43 8.35 11.16
C LEU A 44 -1.06 8.92 10.79
N VAL A 45 -0.10 8.79 11.71
CA VAL A 45 1.32 9.00 11.43
C VAL A 45 1.99 7.63 11.52
N ALA A 46 2.67 7.23 10.46
CA ALA A 46 3.38 5.96 10.38
C ALA A 46 4.78 6.19 9.81
N GLU A 47 5.78 5.58 10.44
CA GLU A 47 7.13 5.53 9.92
C GLU A 47 7.33 4.20 9.18
N ALA A 48 7.80 4.27 7.93
CA ALA A 48 8.11 3.10 7.13
C ALA A 48 9.52 3.21 6.56
N GLY A 49 10.39 2.29 6.97
CA GLY A 49 11.74 2.18 6.46
C GLY A 49 11.82 1.91 4.95
N THR A 50 13.03 1.97 4.40
CA THR A 50 13.30 1.52 3.04
C THR A 50 13.05 0.01 2.91
N GLY A 51 12.51 -0.44 1.77
CA GLY A 51 12.24 -1.86 1.54
C GLY A 51 10.99 -2.44 2.22
N THR A 52 10.28 -1.69 3.07
CA THR A 52 9.03 -2.14 3.73
C THR A 52 7.85 -2.32 2.77
N GLY A 53 7.98 -1.90 1.50
CA GLY A 53 6.88 -1.98 0.53
C GLY A 53 5.78 -0.93 0.78
N LYS A 54 6.17 0.23 1.32
CA LYS A 54 5.29 1.36 1.70
C LYS A 54 4.30 1.75 0.60
N THR A 55 4.71 1.69 -0.67
CA THR A 55 3.89 2.08 -1.81
C THR A 55 2.59 1.30 -1.88
N PHE A 56 2.65 -0.03 -1.91
CA PHE A 56 1.44 -0.85 -1.89
C PHE A 56 0.70 -0.76 -0.55
N ALA A 57 1.42 -0.58 0.56
CA ALA A 57 0.82 -0.46 1.87
C ALA A 57 -0.19 0.71 1.97
N TYR A 58 0.08 1.85 1.31
CA TYR A 58 -0.92 2.93 1.25
C TYR A 58 -1.82 2.88 0.01
N LEU A 59 -1.37 2.33 -1.13
CA LEU A 59 -2.18 2.29 -2.36
C LEU A 59 -3.35 1.32 -2.29
N VAL A 60 -3.13 0.11 -1.77
CA VAL A 60 -4.17 -0.92 -1.72
C VAL A 60 -5.37 -0.46 -0.88
N PRO A 61 -5.21 -0.04 0.40
CA PRO A 61 -6.34 0.42 1.19
C PRO A 61 -6.96 1.72 0.64
N ALA A 62 -6.17 2.60 0.01
CA ALA A 62 -6.69 3.77 -0.69
C ALA A 62 -7.64 3.39 -1.83
N LEU A 63 -7.25 2.45 -2.69
CA LEU A 63 -8.08 1.97 -3.81
C LEU A 63 -9.33 1.25 -3.32
N LEU A 64 -9.19 0.39 -2.30
CA LEU A 64 -10.32 -0.35 -1.71
C LEU A 64 -11.31 0.56 -0.96
N SER A 65 -10.93 1.79 -0.60
CA SER A 65 -11.84 2.74 0.06
C SER A 65 -13.02 3.17 -0.82
N GLY A 66 -12.93 2.99 -2.14
CA GLY A 66 -13.96 3.40 -3.11
C GLY A 66 -14.16 4.92 -3.25
N GLY A 67 -13.38 5.73 -2.52
CA GLY A 67 -13.44 7.18 -2.55
C GLY A 67 -12.38 7.82 -3.46
N LYS A 68 -12.47 9.14 -3.62
CA LYS A 68 -11.39 9.93 -4.22
C LYS A 68 -10.25 10.04 -3.22
N VAL A 69 -9.05 9.59 -3.60
CA VAL A 69 -7.85 9.67 -2.77
C VAL A 69 -6.81 10.59 -3.42
N ILE A 70 -6.18 11.45 -2.61
CA ILE A 70 -5.05 12.28 -3.02
C ILE A 70 -3.79 11.75 -2.34
N ILE A 71 -2.76 11.47 -3.12
CA ILE A 71 -1.45 11.05 -2.62
C ILE A 71 -0.47 12.18 -2.89
N SER A 72 0.13 12.71 -1.83
CA SER A 72 1.15 13.74 -1.91
C SER A 72 2.52 13.15 -1.60
N THR A 73 3.54 13.54 -2.36
CA THR A 73 4.93 13.13 -2.12
C THR A 73 5.86 14.34 -2.15
N GLY A 74 7.05 14.19 -1.55
CA GLY A 74 7.96 15.31 -1.32
C GLY A 74 8.60 15.90 -2.59
N THR A 75 8.62 15.19 -3.72
CA THR A 75 9.24 15.68 -4.97
C THR A 75 8.51 15.18 -6.21
N LYS A 76 8.64 15.91 -7.32
CA LYS A 76 8.10 15.49 -8.63
C LYS A 76 8.61 14.12 -9.07
N THR A 77 9.91 13.85 -8.88
CA THR A 77 10.50 12.55 -9.21
C THR A 77 9.84 11.40 -8.45
N LEU A 78 9.49 11.58 -7.17
CA LEU A 78 8.77 10.56 -6.41
C LEU A 78 7.33 10.37 -6.93
N GLN A 79 6.67 11.45 -7.36
CA GLN A 79 5.35 11.36 -8.02
C GLN A 79 5.45 10.58 -9.33
N ASP A 80 6.45 10.90 -10.16
CA ASP A 80 6.68 10.22 -11.44
C ASP A 80 7.01 8.75 -11.23
N GLN A 81 7.76 8.39 -10.18
CA GLN A 81 8.01 6.99 -9.81
C GLN A 81 6.73 6.25 -9.40
N LEU A 82 5.82 6.91 -8.68
CA LEU A 82 4.53 6.32 -8.32
C LEU A 82 3.62 6.14 -9.52
N PHE A 83 3.59 7.11 -10.42
CA PHE A 83 2.72 7.09 -11.59
C PHE A 83 3.22 6.13 -12.67
N ASN A 84 4.52 6.12 -12.92
CA ASN A 84 5.15 5.34 -14.00
C ASN A 84 5.73 4.01 -13.52
N LEU A 85 5.31 3.49 -12.34
CA LEU A 85 5.86 2.26 -11.76
C LEU A 85 6.07 1.23 -12.88
N PRO A 86 7.31 0.94 -13.30
CA PRO A 86 7.51 0.04 -14.41
C PRO A 86 7.06 -1.34 -13.92
N ALA A 87 6.05 -1.90 -14.59
CA ALA A 87 5.76 -3.32 -14.51
C ALA A 87 6.95 -4.04 -15.16
N GLN A 88 7.99 -4.33 -14.36
CA GLN A 88 9.09 -5.23 -14.71
C GLN A 88 9.32 -6.18 -13.54
#